data_AF-A0A971D3W2-F1
#
_entry.id   AF-A0A971D3W2-F1
#
_cell.length_a   1.000
_cell.length_b   1.000
_cell.length_c   1.000
_cell.angle_alpha   90.00
_cell.angle_beta   90.00
_cell.angle_gamma   90.00
#
_symmetry.space_group_name_H-M   'P 1'
#
loop_
_entity.id
_entity.type
_entity.pdbx_description
1 polymer ?
#
loop_
_entity_poly.entity_id
_entity_poly.type
_entity_poly.pdbx_seq_one_letter_code
_entity_poly.pdbx_strand_id
1 'polypeptide(L)'
;MWTPTRGGLRTGAAALVKAALAVALLAGCAGGGAPRQTPPRTIAVAPSPGEGAAVVEARVGDTVVVTLEANATTGYAWTFTAGDTFAIEGDEYVPDPNPGGIAGKGGRQVVTLRVVRAGESDLTGTYARAWETPAAGARPDVVVTLRSTDRRAPGVGAACTDHPAPRRVIPSAQSHATPR
;
A
#
# COMPACT_ATOMS: atom_id res chain seq x y z
N MET A 1 -93.28 26.99 -24.20
CA MET A 1 -93.46 28.26 -24.92
C MET A 1 -92.23 29.10 -24.65
N TRP A 2 -91.65 29.64 -25.72
CA TRP A 2 -90.55 30.60 -25.76
C TRP A 2 -89.11 30.10 -25.49
N THR A 3 -88.26 30.51 -26.42
CA THR A 3 -86.88 30.14 -26.76
C THR A 3 -85.92 31.24 -26.28
N PRO A 4 -84.72 31.42 -26.85
CA PRO A 4 -83.46 30.77 -26.52
C PRO A 4 -82.41 31.84 -26.12
N THR A 5 -81.16 31.48 -25.80
CA THR A 5 -79.95 32.08 -26.44
C THR A 5 -78.62 31.57 -25.86
N ARG A 6 -77.70 31.29 -26.81
CA ARG A 6 -76.24 31.58 -26.87
C ARG A 6 -75.35 31.02 -25.74
N GLY A 7 -74.18 30.44 -26.02
CA GLY A 7 -73.39 30.38 -27.25
C GLY A 7 -72.29 29.32 -27.11
N GLY A 8 -71.73 28.92 -28.26
CA GLY A 8 -70.75 27.85 -28.36
C GLY A 8 -69.29 28.31 -28.53
N LEU A 9 -68.43 27.28 -28.57
CA LEU A 9 -67.06 27.15 -29.10
C LEU A 9 -66.00 28.10 -28.48
N ARG A 10 -64.85 27.57 -28.03
CA ARG A 10 -63.84 26.96 -28.90
C ARG A 10 -63.06 25.82 -28.24
N THR A 11 -62.92 24.76 -29.01
CA THR A 11 -61.91 23.69 -28.93
C THR A 11 -60.49 24.24 -29.14
N GLY A 12 -59.50 23.57 -28.53
CA GLY A 12 -58.09 23.75 -28.87
C GLY A 12 -57.14 23.17 -27.83
N ALA A 13 -56.77 21.90 -28.01
CA ALA A 13 -55.65 21.27 -27.30
C ALA A 13 -54.30 21.85 -27.79
N ALA A 14 -53.36 22.09 -26.87
CA ALA A 14 -51.92 22.09 -27.13
C ALA A 14 -51.11 22.00 -25.82
N ALA A 15 -50.81 20.76 -25.45
CA ALA A 15 -49.55 20.20 -24.94
C ALA A 15 -48.49 21.04 -24.16
N LEU A 16 -47.97 20.37 -23.11
CA LEU A 16 -46.57 20.27 -22.62
C LEU A 16 -46.14 20.93 -21.27
N VAL A 17 -45.94 20.03 -20.29
CA VAL A 17 -44.78 19.80 -19.39
C VAL A 17 -44.24 20.93 -18.49
N LYS A 18 -44.20 20.65 -17.17
CA LYS A 18 -43.03 20.64 -16.22
C LYS A 18 -43.55 20.81 -14.77
N ALA A 19 -43.51 19.76 -13.92
CA ALA A 19 -42.53 19.47 -12.85
C ALA A 19 -42.70 20.37 -11.59
N ALA A 20 -42.56 19.99 -10.32
CA ALA A 20 -41.89 18.91 -9.59
C ALA A 20 -42.59 18.74 -8.20
N LEU A 21 -42.86 17.55 -7.65
CA LEU A 21 -42.02 16.60 -6.90
C LEU A 21 -41.26 17.18 -5.68
N ALA A 22 -41.73 16.85 -4.47
CA ALA A 22 -40.95 16.90 -3.23
C ALA A 22 -41.33 15.70 -2.33
N VAL A 23 -40.86 14.52 -2.71
CA VAL A 23 -40.81 13.36 -1.81
C VAL A 23 -39.47 13.43 -1.08
N ALA A 24 -39.51 13.56 0.24
CA ALA A 24 -38.34 13.65 1.10
C ALA A 24 -37.52 12.35 1.02
N LEU A 25 -36.43 12.39 0.25
CA LEU A 25 -35.38 11.38 0.23
C LEU A 25 -34.60 11.47 1.55
N LEU A 26 -34.73 10.48 2.41
CA LEU A 26 -33.73 10.19 3.44
C LEU A 26 -32.47 9.66 2.74
N ALA A 27 -31.70 10.57 2.13
CA ALA A 27 -30.35 10.32 1.70
C ALA A 27 -29.47 10.25 2.96
N GLY A 28 -29.41 9.08 3.58
CA GLY A 28 -28.32 8.76 4.50
C GLY A 28 -27.02 8.79 3.70
N CYS A 29 -26.27 9.88 3.80
CA CYS A 29 -24.86 9.87 3.45
C CYS A 29 -24.19 8.89 4.41
N ALA A 30 -24.10 7.62 4.00
CA ALA A 30 -23.15 6.69 4.57
C ALA A 30 -21.79 7.37 4.44
N GLY A 31 -21.30 7.88 5.57
CA GLY A 31 -19.97 8.46 5.68
C GLY A 31 -18.98 7.34 5.41
N GLY A 32 -18.66 7.12 4.14
CA GLY A 32 -17.50 6.39 3.69
C GLY A 32 -16.27 7.19 4.10
N GLY A 33 -15.95 7.15 5.40
CA GLY A 33 -14.65 7.59 5.88
C GLY A 33 -13.63 6.69 5.21
N ALA A 34 -12.83 7.27 4.30
CA ALA A 34 -11.67 6.59 3.76
C ALA A 34 -10.90 5.95 4.94
N PRO A 35 -10.40 4.71 4.81
CA PRO A 35 -9.68 4.07 5.89
C PRO A 35 -8.56 5.01 6.34
N ARG A 36 -8.56 5.38 7.62
CA ARG A 36 -7.56 6.26 8.21
C ARG A 36 -6.21 5.55 8.11
N GLN A 37 -5.38 5.88 7.12
CA GLN A 37 -4.05 5.28 7.02
C GLN A 37 -3.14 5.89 8.10
N THR A 38 -2.39 5.06 8.82
CA THR A 38 -1.31 5.57 9.69
C THR A 38 -0.22 6.16 8.80
N PRO A 39 0.31 7.36 9.10
CA PRO A 39 1.36 7.97 8.29
C PRO A 39 2.61 7.09 8.25
N PRO A 40 3.40 7.16 7.16
CA PRO A 40 4.72 6.56 7.12
C PRO A 40 5.62 7.01 8.26
N ARG A 41 6.47 6.08 8.73
CA ARG A 41 7.54 6.39 9.68
C ARG A 41 8.90 5.94 9.16
N THR A 42 9.94 6.50 9.76
CA THR A 42 11.33 6.04 9.61
C THR A 42 11.72 5.18 10.80
N ILE A 43 12.33 4.03 10.54
CA ILE A 43 12.81 3.06 11.53
C ILE A 43 14.33 2.97 11.40
N ALA A 44 15.07 3.31 12.46
CA ALA A 44 16.53 3.18 12.48
C ALA A 44 16.94 1.83 13.06
N VAL A 45 17.91 1.18 12.43
CA VAL A 45 18.43 -0.14 12.81
C VAL A 45 19.96 -0.10 12.75
N ALA A 46 20.64 -0.56 13.79
CA ALA A 46 22.10 -0.65 13.84
C ALA A 46 22.49 -2.06 14.31
N PRO A 47 22.47 -3.06 13.42
CA PRO A 47 22.80 -4.44 13.78
C PRO A 47 24.31 -4.61 13.94
N SER A 48 24.73 -5.50 14.83
CA SER A 48 26.16 -5.83 14.98
C SER A 48 26.54 -7.00 14.06
N PRO A 49 27.69 -6.96 13.36
CA PRO A 49 28.17 -8.09 12.56
C PRO A 49 28.39 -9.35 13.41
N GLY A 50 28.03 -10.52 12.88
CA GLY A 50 28.19 -11.80 13.55
C GLY A 50 27.19 -12.10 14.67
N GLU A 51 26.30 -11.16 15.00
CA GLU A 51 25.14 -11.43 15.86
C GLU A 51 23.99 -12.06 15.05
N GLY A 52 23.01 -12.65 15.75
CA GLY A 52 21.83 -13.23 15.12
C GLY A 52 21.02 -12.19 14.31
N ALA A 53 20.11 -12.67 13.46
CA ALA A 53 19.32 -11.80 12.59
C ALA A 53 18.51 -10.76 13.40
N ALA A 54 18.67 -9.48 13.06
CA ALA A 54 17.86 -8.42 13.64
C ALA A 54 16.47 -8.43 13.00
N VAL A 55 15.41 -8.51 13.80
CA VAL A 55 14.02 -8.52 13.30
C VAL A 55 13.42 -7.12 13.38
N VAL A 56 12.86 -6.65 12.27
CA VAL A 56 12.27 -5.31 12.14
C VAL A 56 10.80 -5.44 11.74
N GLU A 57 9.91 -4.83 12.51
CA GLU A 57 8.47 -4.77 12.22
C GLU A 57 8.10 -3.44 11.55
N ALA A 58 7.58 -3.51 10.34
CA ALA A 58 7.26 -2.35 9.52
C ALA A 58 5.91 -2.49 8.79
N ARG A 59 5.51 -1.41 8.13
CA ARG A 59 4.35 -1.39 7.23
C ARG A 59 4.76 -0.98 5.83
N VAL A 60 3.97 -1.40 4.85
CA VAL A 60 4.14 -0.96 3.46
C VAL A 60 4.21 0.57 3.41
N GLY A 61 5.31 1.05 2.85
CA GLY A 61 5.66 2.44 2.65
C GLY A 61 6.48 3.06 3.77
N ASP A 62 6.82 2.35 4.84
CA ASP A 62 7.75 2.86 5.86
C ASP A 62 9.17 2.90 5.28
N THR A 63 10.02 3.70 5.89
CA THR A 63 11.45 3.75 5.56
C THR A 63 12.24 3.06 6.67
N VAL A 64 13.14 2.16 6.31
CA VAL A 64 14.08 1.51 7.23
C VAL A 64 15.48 2.00 6.90
N VAL A 65 16.16 2.57 7.89
CA VAL A 65 17.55 3.05 7.75
C VAL A 65 18.44 2.12 8.53
N VAL A 66 19.30 1.38 7.84
CA VAL A 66 20.28 0.48 8.45
C VAL A 66 21.64 1.16 8.46
N THR A 67 22.25 1.26 9.64
CA THR A 67 23.58 1.88 9.84
C THR A 67 24.55 0.83 10.34
N LEU A 68 25.67 0.67 9.62
CA LEU A 68 26.74 -0.25 9.97
C LEU A 68 28.07 0.48 10.05
N GLU A 69 28.90 0.11 11.03
CA GLU A 69 30.27 0.60 11.11
C GLU A 69 31.06 0.16 9.86
N ALA A 70 31.84 1.09 9.29
CA ALA A 70 32.59 0.88 8.06
C ALA A 70 33.90 1.68 8.08
N ASN A 71 34.96 1.13 7.49
CA ASN A 71 36.23 1.82 7.37
C ASN A 71 36.72 1.84 5.92
N ALA A 72 36.25 2.84 5.18
CA ALA A 72 36.58 3.02 3.76
C ALA A 72 38.10 3.21 3.51
N THR A 73 38.89 3.64 4.51
CA THR A 73 40.34 3.82 4.33
C THR A 73 41.10 2.51 4.15
N THR A 74 40.46 1.38 4.48
CA THR A 74 41.03 0.04 4.34
C THR A 74 40.66 -0.64 3.02
N GLY A 75 39.80 0.00 2.23
CA GLY A 75 39.23 -0.55 0.99
C GLY A 75 38.03 -1.49 1.19
N TYR A 76 37.61 -1.72 2.43
CA TYR A 76 36.41 -2.50 2.74
C TYR A 76 35.15 -1.64 2.64
N ALA A 77 34.07 -2.24 2.15
CA ALA A 77 32.74 -1.65 2.10
C ALA A 77 31.68 -2.74 2.32
N TRP A 78 30.49 -2.32 2.76
CA TRP A 78 29.32 -3.18 2.80
C TRP A 78 28.71 -3.29 1.42
N THR A 79 28.38 -4.52 1.02
CA THR A 79 27.52 -4.82 -0.12
C THR A 79 26.22 -5.41 0.39
N PHE A 80 25.10 -4.76 0.06
CA PHE A 80 23.78 -5.18 0.49
C PHE A 80 23.04 -5.94 -0.61
N THR A 81 22.34 -7.01 -0.22
CA THR A 81 21.37 -7.69 -1.08
C THR A 81 20.00 -7.61 -0.41
N ALA A 82 19.02 -7.12 -1.19
CA ALA A 82 17.66 -6.90 -0.76
C ALA A 82 16.73 -8.04 -1.20
N GLY A 83 15.89 -8.52 -0.28
CA GLY A 83 14.69 -9.28 -0.62
C GLY A 83 13.62 -8.43 -1.32
N ASP A 84 12.46 -9.01 -1.59
CA ASP A 84 11.43 -8.41 -2.45
C ASP A 84 10.40 -7.54 -1.70
N THR A 85 10.47 -7.48 -0.36
CA THR A 85 9.56 -6.64 0.45
C THR A 85 10.00 -5.19 0.54
N PHE A 86 11.24 -4.87 0.15
CA PHE A 86 11.80 -3.53 0.18
C PHE A 86 12.64 -3.19 -1.07
N ALA A 87 12.83 -1.90 -1.31
CA ALA A 87 13.73 -1.38 -2.33
C ALA A 87 14.84 -0.54 -1.66
N ILE A 88 16.08 -0.68 -2.10
CA ILE A 88 17.16 0.22 -1.69
C ILE A 88 16.96 1.56 -2.39
N GLU A 89 16.72 2.62 -1.62
CA GLU A 89 16.56 4.00 -2.12
C GLU A 89 17.86 4.81 -1.99
N GLY A 90 18.79 4.39 -1.14
CA GLY A 90 20.09 5.04 -0.98
C GLY A 90 21.09 4.15 -0.25
N ASP A 91 22.36 4.33 -0.57
CA ASP A 91 23.50 3.68 0.08
C ASP A 91 24.65 4.70 0.08
N GLU A 92 25.07 5.13 1.26
CA GLU A 92 26.10 6.14 1.42
C GLU A 92 27.09 5.82 2.54
N TYR A 93 28.33 6.26 2.36
CA TYR A 93 29.33 6.26 3.41
C TYR A 93 29.38 7.62 4.10
N VAL A 94 29.23 7.62 5.42
CA VAL A 94 29.30 8.80 6.29
C VAL A 94 30.55 8.68 7.17
N PRO A 95 31.60 9.49 6.95
CA PRO A 95 32.78 9.48 7.80
C PRO A 95 32.44 9.93 9.22
N ASP A 96 33.07 9.34 10.22
CA ASP A 96 32.90 9.81 11.60
C ASP A 96 33.51 11.21 11.78
N PRO A 97 33.00 12.02 12.72
CA PRO A 97 33.66 13.25 13.13
C PRO A 97 35.14 13.00 13.44
N ASN A 98 36.01 13.78 12.79
CA ASN A 98 37.46 13.66 12.89
C ASN A 98 38.13 15.02 13.13
N PRO A 99 37.82 15.71 14.25
CA PRO A 99 38.37 17.05 14.52
C PRO A 99 39.90 17.08 14.65
N GLY A 100 40.52 15.94 14.97
CA GLY A 100 41.98 15.79 15.08
C GLY A 100 42.69 15.35 13.79
N GLY A 101 41.95 15.12 12.69
CA GLY A 101 42.55 14.66 11.42
C GLY A 101 43.25 13.31 11.53
N ILE A 102 42.79 12.41 12.41
CA ILE A 102 43.40 11.11 12.65
C ILE A 102 43.28 10.27 11.38
N ALA A 103 44.41 9.86 10.81
CA ALA A 103 44.45 9.00 9.64
C ALA A 103 43.84 7.62 9.96
N GLY A 104 43.07 7.08 9.03
CA GLY A 104 42.43 5.77 9.20
C GLY A 104 41.17 5.77 10.07
N LYS A 105 40.69 6.95 10.51
CA LYS A 105 39.40 7.06 11.20
C LYS A 105 38.29 6.52 10.29
N GLY A 106 37.52 5.57 10.82
CA GLY A 106 36.38 4.98 10.13
C GLY A 106 35.18 5.92 10.04
N GLY A 107 34.04 5.31 9.77
CA GLY A 107 32.75 5.95 9.67
C GLY A 107 31.67 4.89 9.63
N ARG A 108 30.57 5.18 8.97
CA ARG A 108 29.44 4.26 8.85
C ARG A 108 28.95 4.20 7.42
N GLN A 109 28.46 3.04 7.01
CA GLN A 109 27.67 2.92 5.80
C GLN A 109 26.20 2.91 6.18
N VAL A 110 25.41 3.76 5.52
CA VAL A 110 24.00 3.97 5.79
C VAL A 110 23.23 3.56 4.55
N VAL A 111 22.41 2.53 4.67
CA VAL A 111 21.49 2.10 3.61
C VAL A 111 20.06 2.47 3.99
N THR A 112 19.38 3.15 3.07
CA THR A 112 17.99 3.56 3.20
C THR A 112 17.12 2.66 2.35
N LEU A 113 16.16 2.01 3.00
CA LEU A 113 15.26 1.04 2.41
C LEU A 113 13.83 1.55 2.47
N ARG A 114 13.09 1.40 1.38
CA ARG A 114 11.65 1.63 1.34
C ARG A 114 10.92 0.32 1.37
N VAL A 115 10.01 0.15 2.32
CA VAL A 115 9.12 -1.01 2.35
C VAL A 115 8.09 -0.86 1.23
N VAL A 116 8.07 -1.79 0.28
CA VAL A 116 7.20 -1.70 -0.91
C VAL A 116 6.10 -2.75 -0.93
N ARG A 117 6.22 -3.81 -0.11
CA ARG A 117 5.24 -4.90 -0.05
C ARG A 117 5.11 -5.48 1.35
N ALA A 118 3.94 -6.05 1.65
CA ALA A 118 3.73 -6.86 2.84
C ALA A 118 4.35 -8.26 2.63
N GLY A 119 4.81 -8.88 3.71
CA GLY A 119 5.52 -10.16 3.69
C GLY A 119 6.74 -10.15 4.60
N GLU A 120 7.56 -11.19 4.49
CA GLU A 120 8.83 -11.32 5.21
C GLU A 120 9.96 -11.51 4.19
N SER A 121 11.04 -10.74 4.32
CA SER A 121 12.26 -10.97 3.56
C SER A 121 13.48 -10.39 4.27
N ASP A 122 14.66 -10.86 3.88
CA ASP A 122 15.92 -10.45 4.50
C ASP A 122 16.64 -9.37 3.69
N LEU A 123 17.31 -8.47 4.40
CA LEU A 123 18.46 -7.72 3.94
C LEU A 123 19.71 -8.44 4.43
N THR A 124 20.60 -8.81 3.51
CA THR A 124 21.90 -9.37 3.86
C THR A 124 23.01 -8.38 3.52
N GLY A 125 24.04 -8.33 4.35
CA GLY A 125 25.21 -7.49 4.13
C GLY A 125 26.49 -8.32 4.22
N THR A 126 27.42 -8.07 3.29
CA THR A 126 28.77 -8.63 3.30
C THR A 126 29.78 -7.50 3.33
N TYR A 127 30.76 -7.59 4.21
CA TYR A 127 31.80 -6.59 4.38
C TYR A 127 33.11 -7.07 3.78
N ALA A 128 33.42 -6.62 2.56
CA ALA A 128 34.56 -7.09 1.80
C ALA A 128 35.17 -5.97 0.94
N ARG A 129 36.38 -6.22 0.44
CA ARG A 129 36.98 -5.39 -0.61
C ARG A 129 36.41 -5.78 -1.97
N ALA A 130 36.23 -4.79 -2.84
CA ALA A 130 35.68 -5.01 -4.18
C ALA A 130 36.49 -6.00 -5.05
N TRP A 131 37.78 -6.18 -4.76
CA TRP A 131 38.66 -7.12 -5.48
C TRP A 131 38.83 -8.47 -4.78
N GLU A 132 38.23 -8.66 -3.61
CA GLU A 132 38.24 -9.94 -2.91
C GLU A 132 37.03 -10.77 -3.34
N THR A 133 37.28 -11.97 -3.83
CA THR A 133 36.21 -12.93 -4.11
C THR A 133 35.82 -13.59 -2.79
N PRO A 134 34.54 -13.49 -2.35
CA PRO A 134 34.09 -14.23 -1.18
C PRO A 134 34.34 -15.72 -1.34
N ALA A 135 34.67 -16.39 -0.23
CA ALA A 135 34.78 -17.85 -0.23
C ALA A 135 33.45 -18.48 -0.68
N ALA A 136 33.52 -19.61 -1.39
CA ALA A 136 32.33 -20.35 -1.79
C ALA A 136 31.51 -20.74 -0.54
N GLY A 137 30.25 -20.33 -0.50
CA GLY A 137 29.36 -20.59 0.66
C GLY A 137 29.61 -19.69 1.87
N ALA A 138 30.33 -18.56 1.72
CA ALA A 138 30.44 -17.57 2.77
C ALA A 138 29.05 -17.11 3.23
N ARG A 139 28.87 -17.02 4.55
CA ARG A 139 27.65 -16.47 5.14
C ARG A 139 27.69 -14.94 5.04
N PRO A 140 26.53 -14.27 4.97
CA PRO A 140 26.51 -12.83 5.16
C PRO A 140 27.01 -12.48 6.56
N ASP A 141 27.71 -11.35 6.69
CA ASP A 141 28.24 -10.85 7.97
C ASP A 141 27.13 -10.25 8.82
N VAL A 142 26.04 -9.81 8.18
CA VAL A 142 24.84 -9.30 8.85
C VAL A 142 23.57 -9.71 8.12
N VAL A 143 22.50 -9.96 8.89
CA VAL A 143 21.16 -10.25 8.39
C VAL A 143 20.14 -9.40 9.15
N VAL A 144 19.28 -8.70 8.42
CA VAL A 144 18.12 -7.99 8.96
C VAL A 144 16.86 -8.57 8.33
N THR A 145 16.04 -9.21 9.15
CA THR A 145 14.76 -9.77 8.71
C THR A 145 13.67 -8.71 8.87
N LEU A 146 13.06 -8.32 7.76
CA LEU A 146 11.95 -7.39 7.76
C LEU A 146 10.62 -8.15 7.72
N ARG A 147 9.77 -7.89 8.70
CA ARG A 147 8.36 -8.30 8.72
C ARG A 147 7.48 -7.11 8.42
N SER A 148 6.84 -7.16 7.27
CA SER A 148 6.03 -6.08 6.74
C SER A 148 4.56 -6.47 6.67
N THR A 149 3.70 -5.58 7.17
CA THR A 149 2.25 -5.71 7.06
C THR A 149 1.66 -4.63 6.16
N ASP A 150 0.45 -4.85 5.63
CA ASP A 150 -0.27 -3.81 4.89
C ASP A 150 -0.56 -2.61 5.80
N ARG A 151 -0.47 -1.40 5.24
CA ARG A 151 -0.71 -0.13 5.93
C ARG A 151 -2.21 0.18 6.01
N ARG A 152 -2.98 -0.77 6.53
CA ARG A 152 -4.37 -0.52 6.95
C ARG A 152 -4.40 -0.20 8.44
N ALA A 153 -5.17 0.79 8.86
CA ALA A 153 -5.36 1.03 10.29
C ALA A 153 -6.00 -0.20 10.96
N PRO A 154 -5.59 -0.56 12.19
CA PRO A 154 -6.35 -1.49 13.01
C PRO A 154 -7.73 -0.87 13.33
N GLY A 155 -8.81 -1.53 12.88
CA GLY A 155 -10.16 -1.33 13.41
C GLY A 155 -11.08 -0.32 12.71
N VAL A 156 -11.67 -0.72 11.59
CA VAL A 156 -13.13 -0.69 11.40
C VAL A 156 -13.48 -1.94 10.62
N GLY A 157 -14.41 -2.74 11.17
CA GLY A 157 -14.52 -4.17 10.94
C GLY A 157 -14.45 -4.65 9.50
N ALA A 158 -13.81 -5.81 9.31
CA ALA A 158 -14.19 -6.75 8.27
C ALA A 158 -15.61 -7.26 8.59
N ALA A 159 -16.61 -6.42 8.34
CA ALA A 159 -18.01 -6.77 8.46
C ALA A 159 -18.77 -6.15 7.29
N CYS A 160 -18.59 -6.74 6.11
CA CYS A 160 -19.68 -6.85 5.14
C CYS A 160 -19.66 -8.30 4.67
N THR A 161 -20.47 -9.09 5.36
CA THR A 161 -20.98 -10.40 4.99
C THR A 161 -21.23 -10.51 3.48
N ASP A 162 -20.78 -11.64 2.95
CA ASP A 162 -21.32 -12.31 1.77
C ASP A 162 -22.81 -12.02 1.58
N HIS A 163 -23.13 -11.17 0.60
CA HIS A 163 -24.50 -10.96 0.16
C HIS A 163 -24.72 -11.93 -1.00
N PRO A 164 -25.49 -13.03 -0.84
CA PRO A 164 -25.74 -13.92 -1.96
C PRO A 164 -26.48 -13.12 -3.04
N ALA A 165 -25.90 -13.11 -4.24
CA ALA A 165 -26.49 -12.47 -5.41
C ALA A 165 -27.96 -12.89 -5.57
N PRO A 166 -28.89 -11.97 -5.90
CA PRO A 166 -30.28 -12.34 -6.11
C PRO A 166 -30.35 -13.34 -7.26
N ARG A 167 -30.85 -14.56 -6.97
CA ARG A 167 -31.14 -15.56 -8.01
C ARG A 167 -32.09 -14.94 -9.02
N ARG A 168 -31.60 -14.76 -10.25
CA ARG A 168 -32.42 -14.35 -11.39
C ARG A 168 -33.46 -15.45 -11.61
N VAL A 169 -34.71 -15.17 -11.26
CA VAL A 169 -35.84 -16.04 -11.63
C VAL A 169 -35.99 -15.91 -13.14
N ILE A 170 -35.50 -16.92 -13.87
CA ILE A 170 -35.77 -17.05 -15.30
C ILE A 170 -37.23 -17.54 -15.41
N PRO A 171 -38.15 -16.79 -16.04
CA PRO A 171 -39.47 -17.32 -16.31
C PRO A 171 -39.35 -18.48 -17.31
N SER A 172 -39.83 -19.65 -16.92
CA SER A 172 -39.97 -20.81 -17.79
C SER A 172 -40.89 -20.46 -18.97
N ALA A 173 -40.31 -20.37 -20.17
CA ALA A 173 -41.10 -20.39 -21.40
C ALA A 173 -41.66 -21.80 -21.56
N GLN A 174 -42.95 -21.96 -21.27
CA GLN A 174 -43.70 -23.15 -21.66
C GLN A 174 -44.24 -22.97 -23.08
N SER A 175 -44.33 -24.10 -23.78
CA SER A 175 -45.17 -24.39 -24.97
C SER A 175 -44.72 -23.77 -26.30
N HIS A 176 -44.70 -24.49 -27.43
CA HIS A 176 -45.61 -25.54 -27.87
C HIS A 176 -44.91 -26.60 -28.73
N ALA A 177 -45.25 -27.88 -28.48
CA ALA A 177 -45.13 -28.94 -29.47
C ALA A 177 -46.37 -28.90 -30.38
N THR A 178 -46.16 -28.91 -31.69
CA THR A 178 -47.23 -29.09 -32.69
C THR A 178 -47.16 -30.52 -33.21
N PRO A 179 -48.24 -31.31 -33.18
CA PRO A 179 -48.28 -32.60 -33.86
C PRO A 179 -48.98 -32.48 -35.21
N ARG A 180 -48.29 -32.87 -36.29
CA ARG A 180 -48.69 -33.90 -37.27
C ARG A 180 -47.72 -33.90 -38.45
#